data_AF-A0AAW4Q5H4-F1
#
_entry.id   AF-A0AAW4Q5H4-F1
#
_cell.length_a   1.000
_cell.length_b   1.000
_cell.length_c   1.000
_cell.angle_alpha   90.00
_cell.angle_beta   90.00
_cell.angle_gamma   90.00
#
_symmetry.space_group_name_H-M   'P 1'
#
loop_
_entity.id
_entity.type
_entity.pdbx_description
1 polymer ?
#
loop_
_entity_poly.entity_id
_entity_poly.type
_entity_poly.pdbx_seq_one_letter_code
_entity_poly.pdbx_strand_id
1 'polypeptide(L)' 'MFDWIASTDSMSFDLGARRKAFEAGISNTIDHRKREMSKWMETARRRAMPTAGDQFRLNLH' A
#
# COMPACT_ATOMS: atom_id res chain seq x y z
N MET A 1 10.67 1.69 -7.96
CA MET A 1 9.41 0.99 -7.59
C MET A 1 9.81 -0.44 -7.31
N PHE A 2 9.39 -1.03 -6.19
CA PHE A 2 9.86 -2.37 -5.85
C PHE A 2 9.25 -3.40 -6.81
N ASP A 3 10.08 -4.09 -7.60
CA ASP A 3 9.66 -5.06 -8.64
C ASP A 3 9.11 -6.39 -8.09
N TRP A 4 9.06 -6.58 -6.77
CA TRP A 4 8.63 -7.86 -6.17
C TRP A 4 7.11 -8.06 -6.09
N ILE A 5 6.29 -7.05 -6.43
CA ILE A 5 4.83 -7.19 -6.41
C ILE A 5 4.37 -7.90 -7.70
N ALA A 6 4.26 -9.23 -7.63
CA ALA A 6 3.90 -10.10 -8.75
C ALA A 6 2.40 -9.99 -9.15
N SER A 7 1.51 -9.65 -8.22
CA SER A 7 0.09 -9.37 -8.47
C SER A 7 -0.50 -8.48 -7.37
N THR A 8 -1.46 -7.63 -7.74
CA THR A 8 -2.27 -6.80 -6.83
C THR A 8 -3.73 -7.26 -6.79
N ASP A 9 -4.05 -8.42 -7.39
CA ASP A 9 -5.41 -8.93 -7.43
C ASP A 9 -5.83 -9.41 -6.03
N SER A 10 -7.04 -9.05 -5.61
CA SER A 10 -7.68 -9.53 -4.37
C SER A 10 -7.14 -8.98 -3.03
N MET A 11 -6.48 -7.82 -3.02
CA MET A 11 -6.09 -7.13 -1.77
C MET A 11 -7.09 -6.03 -1.38
N SER A 12 -7.24 -5.73 -0.08
CA SER A 12 -8.20 -4.74 0.43
C SER A 12 -8.05 -3.34 -0.20
N PHE A 13 -6.87 -2.99 -0.74
CA PHE A 13 -6.64 -1.71 -1.41
C PHE A 13 -7.03 -1.72 -2.91
N ASP A 14 -7.20 -2.89 -3.53
CA ASP A 14 -7.40 -3.05 -4.98
C ASP A 14 -8.71 -2.39 -5.45
N LEU A 15 -9.79 -2.56 -4.69
CA LEU A 15 -11.07 -1.90 -4.99
C LEU A 15 -10.95 -0.37 -4.98
N GLY A 16 -10.19 0.18 -4.03
CA GLY A 16 -9.93 1.62 -3.95
C GLY A 16 -9.12 2.13 -5.13
N ALA A 17 -8.09 1.36 -5.56
CA ALA A 17 -7.28 1.72 -6.73
C ALA A 17 -8.12 1.73 -8.02
N ARG A 18 -9.04 0.77 -8.19
CA ARG A 18 -9.98 0.69 -9.32
C ARG A 18 -10.96 1.87 -9.31
N ARG A 19 -11.55 2.19 -8.16
CA ARG A 19 -12.45 3.36 -8.01
C ARG A 19 -11.75 4.67 -8.36
N LYS A 20 -10.54 4.89 -7.85
CA LYS A 20 -9.76 6.09 -8.18
C LYS A 20 -9.44 6.19 -9.68
N ALA A 21 -9.13 5.07 -10.33
CA ALA A 21 -8.88 5.06 -11.77
C ALA A 21 -10.14 5.48 -12.54
N PHE A 22 -11.30 4.94 -12.14
CA PHE A 22 -12.60 5.29 -12.71
C PHE A 22 -12.94 6.77 -12.50
N GLU A 23 -12.85 7.26 -11.27
CA GLU A 23 -13.14 8.66 -10.90
C GLU A 23 -12.21 9.66 -11.61
N ALA A 24 -10.94 9.29 -11.81
CA ALA A 24 -9.98 10.12 -12.53
C ALA A 24 -10.03 9.97 -14.06
N GLY A 25 -10.87 9.08 -14.60
CA GLY A 25 -10.96 8.82 -16.04
C GLY A 25 -9.68 8.24 -16.64
N ILE A 26 -8.87 7.54 -15.85
CA ILE A 26 -7.61 6.93 -16.30
C ILE A 26 -7.73 5.40 -16.39
N SER A 27 -6.86 4.79 -17.20
CA SER A 27 -6.85 3.33 -17.36
C SER A 27 -6.42 2.61 -16.07
N ASN A 28 -7.18 1.58 -15.68
CA ASN A 28 -6.90 0.71 -14.53
C ASN A 28 -5.81 -0.33 -14.86
N THR A 29 -4.59 0.14 -15.13
CA THR A 29 -3.44 -0.72 -15.47
C THR A 29 -2.84 -1.38 -14.23
N ILE A 30 -2.11 -2.49 -14.41
CA ILE A 30 -1.36 -3.12 -13.32
C ILE A 30 -0.37 -2.13 -12.69
N ASP A 31 0.30 -1.32 -13.50
CA ASP A 31 1.24 -0.30 -13.01
C ASP A 31 0.57 0.74 -12.11
N HIS A 32 -0.64 1.20 -12.46
CA HIS A 32 -1.43 2.07 -11.58
C HIS A 32 -1.70 1.39 -10.24
N ARG A 33 -2.14 0.14 -10.25
CA ARG A 33 -2.44 -0.61 -9.03
C ARG A 33 -1.20 -0.86 -8.17
N LYS A 34 -0.05 -1.16 -8.77
CA LYS A 34 1.26 -1.26 -8.07
C LYS A 34 1.65 0.06 -7.40
N ARG A 35 1.43 1.20 -8.05
CA ARG A 35 1.68 2.53 -7.46
C ARG A 35 0.76 2.81 -6.27
N GLU A 36 -0.52 2.50 -6.39
CA GLU A 36 -1.48 2.68 -5.28
C GLU A 36 -1.15 1.76 -4.09
N MET A 37 -0.75 0.50 -4.36
CA MET A 37 -0.24 -0.41 -3.33
C MET A 37 0.97 0.17 -2.61
N SER A 38 1.95 0.69 -3.36
CA SER A 38 3.17 1.27 -2.79
C SER A 38 2.85 2.44 -1.86
N LYS A 39 1.91 3.32 -2.24
CA LYS A 39 1.44 4.42 -1.38
C LYS A 39 0.75 3.92 -0.12
N TRP A 40 -0.09 2.90 -0.25
CA TRP A 40 -0.79 2.29 0.89
C TRP A 40 0.20 1.67 1.88
N MET A 41 1.17 0.90 1.38
CA MET A 41 2.23 0.28 2.17
C MET A 41 3.11 1.31 2.87
N GLU A 42 3.47 2.40 2.20
CA GLU A 42 4.25 3.47 2.84
C GLU A 42 3.47 4.14 3.97
N THR A 43 2.16 4.34 3.79
CA THR A 43 1.28 4.88 4.83
C THR A 43 1.16 3.91 6.00
N ALA A 44 0.96 2.63 5.73
CA ALA A 44 0.90 1.58 6.75
C ALA A 44 2.22 1.49 7.54
N ARG A 45 3.36 1.51 6.84
CA ARG A 45 4.71 1.54 7.43
C ARG A 45 4.87 2.74 8.35
N ARG A 46 4.50 3.94 7.90
CA ARG A 46 4.59 5.16 8.72
C ARG A 46 3.75 5.08 9.99
N ARG A 47 2.56 4.46 9.93
CA ARG A 47 1.68 4.27 11.09
C ARG A 47 2.20 3.19 12.06
N ALA A 48 2.84 2.16 11.52
CA ALA A 48 3.43 1.09 12.31
C ALA A 48 4.78 1.50 12.93
N MET A 49 5.43 2.54 12.39
CA MET A 49 6.67 3.04 12.94
C MET A 49 6.44 3.74 14.28
N PRO A 50 7.19 3.36 15.33
CA PRO A 50 7.20 4.09 16.59
C PRO A 50 7.67 5.53 16.38
N THR A 51 7.16 6.45 17.20
CA THR A 51 7.63 7.83 17.19
C THR A 51 9.01 7.93 17.84
N ALA A 52 9.72 9.05 17.63
CA ALA A 52 11.01 9.27 18.26
C ALA A 52 10.85 9.24 19.80
N GLY A 53 11.49 8.28 20.45
CA GLY A 53 11.36 8.04 21.90
C GLY A 53 10.50 6.82 22.27
N ASP A 54 9.72 6.28 21.33
CA ASP A 54 9.01 5.01 21.53
C ASP A 54 9.98 3.83 21.32
N GLN A 55 9.90 2.83 22.19
CA GLN A 55 10.52 1.52 21.94
C GLN A 55 9.56 0.63 21.16
N PHE A 56 10.08 -0.11 20.17
CA PHE A 56 9.38 -1.28 19.67
C PHE A 56 9.16 -2.22 20.85
N ARG A 57 7.90 -2.45 21.25
CA ARG A 57 7.57 -3.51 22.19
C ARG A 57 7.77 -4.84 21.49
N LEU A 58 8.99 -5.37 21.59
CA LEU A 58 9.27 -6.76 21.29
C LEU A 58 8.71 -7.58 22.44
N ASN A 59 7.54 -8.18 22.25
CA ASN A 59 7.07 -9.20 23.18
C ASN A 59 8.02 -10.38 23.06
N LEU A 60 8.89 -10.55 24.06
CA LEU A 60 9.66 -11.77 24.25
C LEU A 60 8.68 -12.82 24.78
N HIS A 61 8.34 -13.79 23.93
CA HIS A 61 7.68 -15.03 24.32
C HIS A 61 8.73 -16.14 24.43
#